data_AF-A0A7X7QJH9-F1
#
_entry.id   AF-A0A7X7QJH9-F1
#
_cell.length_a   1.000
_cell.length_b   1.000
_cell.length_c   1.000
_cell.angle_alpha   90.00
_cell.angle_beta   90.00
_cell.angle_gamma   90.00
#
_symmetry.space_group_name_H-M   'P 1'
#
loop_
_entity.id
_entity.type
_entity.pdbx_description
1 polymer ?
#
loop_
_entity_poly.entity_id
_entity_poly.type
_entity_poly.pdbx_seq_one_letter_code
_entity_poly.pdbx_strand_id
1 'polypeptide(L)'
;MTETGPLQNWLFQIDDNFRARNDFHGSEIGLRNRIYRGRWSLEILTKIAIGNNHQVVFIDGQTIVTPVNQPTEVRDGGVFAVRSNEGTYTRDCFTMIPQLGVELGYQVNENWRAYIGYNLLYWGEVIHAAEQIDLNVDPRNIPVVQDPATPFPAFPGKTSSFWAQGFNLGLELRF
;
A
#
# COMPACT_ATOMS: atom_id res chain seq x y z
N MET A 1 -40.86 -7.53 -32.50
CA MET A 1 -41.17 -7.66 -31.06
C MET A 1 -40.96 -9.12 -30.74
N THR A 2 -39.77 -9.48 -30.26
CA THR A 2 -39.41 -10.86 -29.96
C THR A 2 -39.31 -10.94 -28.45
N GLU A 3 -40.15 -11.81 -27.87
CA GLU A 3 -40.36 -11.89 -26.43
C GLU A 3 -39.06 -12.12 -25.67
N THR A 4 -38.77 -11.21 -24.74
CA THR A 4 -37.85 -11.43 -23.64
C THR A 4 -38.47 -12.50 -22.74
N GLY A 5 -38.02 -13.74 -22.88
CA GLY A 5 -38.21 -14.76 -21.84
C GLY A 5 -37.68 -14.24 -20.49
N PRO A 6 -38.18 -14.77 -19.35
CA PRO A 6 -37.75 -14.30 -18.05
C PRO A 6 -36.22 -14.36 -17.97
N LEU A 7 -35.59 -13.28 -17.51
CA LEU A 7 -34.15 -13.22 -17.30
C LEU A 7 -33.74 -14.48 -16.55
N GLN A 8 -33.07 -15.41 -17.22
CA GLN A 8 -32.53 -16.57 -16.53
C GLN A 8 -31.56 -16.01 -15.49
N ASN A 9 -31.77 -16.34 -14.22
CA ASN A 9 -30.96 -15.82 -13.14
C ASN A 9 -29.56 -16.42 -13.24
N TRP A 10 -28.64 -15.71 -13.89
CA TRP A 10 -27.23 -16.06 -13.91
C TRP A 10 -26.59 -15.45 -12.67
N LEU A 11 -25.97 -16.30 -11.86
CA LEU A 11 -25.16 -15.83 -10.76
C LEU A 11 -23.73 -15.64 -11.28
N PHE A 12 -23.23 -14.41 -11.16
CA PHE A 12 -21.84 -14.09 -11.36
C PHE A 12 -21.22 -13.79 -10.01
N GLN A 13 -20.10 -14.45 -9.70
CA GLN A 13 -19.20 -14.05 -8.64
C GLN A 13 -17.88 -13.68 -9.29
N ILE A 14 -17.39 -12.47 -9.03
CA ILE A 14 -16.15 -11.97 -9.61
C ILE A 14 -15.28 -11.49 -8.46
N ASP A 15 -14.05 -11.98 -8.44
CA ASP A 15 -13.03 -11.65 -7.46
C ASP A 15 -11.82 -11.06 -8.19
N ASP A 16 -11.43 -9.84 -7.81
CA ASP A 16 -10.26 -9.13 -8.31
C ASP A 16 -9.30 -8.88 -7.14
N ASN A 17 -8.05 -9.34 -7.26
CA ASN A 17 -7.06 -9.31 -6.19
C ASN A 17 -5.79 -8.59 -6.63
N PHE A 18 -5.53 -7.44 -5.99
CA PHE A 18 -4.33 -6.64 -6.18
C PHE A 18 -3.57 -6.57 -4.87
N ARG A 19 -2.36 -7.13 -4.85
CA ARG A 19 -1.46 -7.10 -3.70
C ARG A 19 -0.17 -6.42 -4.08
N ALA A 20 0.29 -5.51 -3.22
CA ALA A 20 1.57 -4.83 -3.37
C ALA A 20 2.40 -5.01 -2.10
N ARG A 21 3.67 -5.34 -2.27
CA ARG A 21 4.63 -5.57 -1.19
C ARG A 21 5.87 -4.73 -1.45
N ASN A 22 6.37 -4.09 -0.40
CA ASN A 22 7.61 -3.31 -0.40
C ASN A 22 8.49 -3.85 0.72
N ASP A 23 9.66 -4.41 0.38
CA ASP A 23 10.66 -4.88 1.33
C ASP A 23 11.93 -4.04 1.20
N PHE A 24 12.13 -3.12 2.15
CA PHE A 24 13.32 -2.28 2.19
C PHE A 24 14.49 -3.00 2.86
N HIS A 25 15.61 -3.05 2.14
CA HIS A 25 16.88 -3.58 2.59
C HIS A 25 17.94 -2.49 2.50
N GLY A 26 18.39 -2.00 3.65
CA GLY A 26 19.33 -0.90 3.69
C GLY A 26 19.99 -0.72 5.04
N SER A 27 20.88 0.26 5.08
CA SER A 27 21.58 0.67 6.28
C SER A 27 20.97 1.98 6.77
N GLU A 28 20.84 2.14 8.09
CA GLU A 28 20.46 3.41 8.70
C GLU A 28 21.63 4.08 9.42
N ILE A 29 21.72 5.40 9.28
CA ILE A 29 22.59 6.24 10.09
C ILE A 29 21.75 7.35 10.71
N GLY A 30 22.06 7.68 11.96
CA GLY A 30 21.31 8.72 12.65
C GLY A 30 22.09 9.38 13.76
N LEU A 31 21.66 10.61 14.07
CA LEU A 31 22.14 11.43 15.15
C LEU A 31 21.00 11.65 16.14
N ARG A 32 21.29 11.41 17.42
CA ARG A 32 20.42 11.78 18.54
C ARG A 32 21.14 12.81 19.38
N ASN A 33 20.56 14.00 19.50
CA ASN A 33 21.09 15.06 20.35
C ASN A 33 20.09 15.35 21.47
N ARG A 34 20.56 15.45 22.70
CA ARG A 34 19.75 15.83 23.84
C ARG A 34 20.41 17.00 24.57
N ILE A 35 19.67 18.11 24.66
CA ILE A 35 20.13 19.34 25.28
C ILE A 35 19.27 19.59 26.52
N TYR A 36 19.92 19.93 27.63
CA TYR A 36 19.24 20.31 28.86
C TYR A 36 19.49 21.79 29.14
N ARG A 37 18.44 22.51 29.53
CA ARG A 37 18.53 23.89 30.00
C ARG A 37 17.60 24.09 31.19
N GLY A 38 18.19 23.99 32.38
CA GLY A 38 17.42 24.00 33.64
C GLY A 38 16.41 22.86 33.66
N ARG A 39 15.13 23.19 33.85
CA ARG A 39 14.02 22.22 33.85
C ARG A 39 13.60 21.75 32.46
N TRP A 40 14.13 22.32 31.39
CA TRP A 40 13.77 21.93 30.03
C TRP A 40 14.76 20.92 29.45
N SER A 41 14.24 19.92 28.74
CA SER A 41 15.02 19.00 27.91
C SER A 41 14.51 19.05 26.48
N LEU A 42 15.40 19.19 25.50
CA LEU A 42 15.07 19.06 24.09
C LEU A 42 15.85 17.87 23.51
N GLU A 43 15.15 16.88 22.98
CA GLU A 43 15.73 15.78 22.22
C GLU A 43 15.36 15.91 20.74
N ILE A 44 16.37 15.78 19.89
CA ILE A 44 16.22 15.77 18.45
C ILE A 44 16.86 14.48 17.93
N LEU A 45 16.09 13.70 17.20
CA LEU A 45 16.51 12.52 16.48
C LEU A 45 16.42 12.80 14.98
N THR A 46 17.52 12.60 14.26
CA THR A 46 17.52 12.64 12.80
C THR A 46 18.15 11.36 12.30
N LYS A 47 17.44 10.59 11.50
CA LYS A 47 17.95 9.37 10.86
C LYS A 47 17.73 9.44 9.36
N ILE A 48 18.55 8.72 8.62
CA ILE A 48 18.33 8.43 7.22
C ILE A 48 18.67 6.95 6.98
N ALA A 49 17.72 6.22 6.39
CA ALA A 49 17.97 4.89 5.88
C ALA A 49 18.21 4.96 4.38
N ILE A 50 19.25 4.29 3.90
CA ILE A 50 19.65 4.28 2.49
C ILE A 50 19.80 2.84 2.06
N GLY A 51 19.16 2.46 0.96
CA GLY A 51 19.17 1.07 0.52
C GLY A 51 18.32 0.80 -0.71
N ASN A 52 18.03 -0.47 -0.91
CA ASN A 52 17.20 -0.98 -1.99
C ASN A 52 15.80 -1.33 -1.47
N ASN A 53 14.77 -0.86 -2.16
CA ASN A 53 13.38 -1.23 -1.96
C ASN A 53 13.00 -2.27 -3.01
N HIS A 54 12.81 -3.51 -2.57
CA HIS A 54 12.32 -4.60 -3.40
C HIS A 54 10.79 -4.53 -3.44
N GLN A 55 10.23 -4.32 -4.63
CA GLN A 55 8.80 -4.11 -4.85
C GLN A 55 8.22 -5.27 -5.62
N VAL A 56 7.12 -5.82 -5.14
CA VAL A 56 6.40 -6.90 -5.81
C VAL A 56 4.91 -6.58 -5.88
N VAL A 57 4.34 -6.69 -7.08
CA VAL A 57 2.89 -6.60 -7.30
C VAL A 57 2.38 -7.93 -7.80
N PHE A 58 1.33 -8.43 -7.17
CA PHE A 58 0.59 -9.61 -7.57
C PHE A 58 -0.81 -9.19 -8.01
N ILE A 59 -1.17 -9.53 -9.24
CA ILE A 59 -2.48 -9.26 -9.84
C ILE A 59 -3.09 -10.61 -10.24
N ASP A 60 -4.25 -10.91 -9.67
CA ASP A 60 -4.95 -12.19 -9.85
C ASP A 60 -6.46 -11.92 -9.89
N GLY A 61 -7.17 -12.59 -10.79
CA GLY A 61 -8.60 -12.36 -11.02
C GLY A 61 -9.33 -13.66 -11.32
N GLN A 62 -10.57 -13.78 -10.86
CA GLN A 62 -11.39 -14.97 -11.06
C GLN A 62 -12.85 -14.59 -11.29
N THR A 63 -13.48 -15.25 -12.26
CA THR A 63 -14.92 -15.14 -12.53
C THR A 63 -15.56 -16.51 -12.46
N ILE A 64 -16.52 -16.67 -11.55
CA ILE A 64 -17.36 -17.86 -11.42
C ILE A 64 -18.73 -17.56 -12.02
N VAL A 65 -19.12 -18.35 -13.02
CA VAL A 65 -20.42 -18.26 -13.70
C VAL A 65 -21.25 -19.47 -13.30
N THR A 66 -22.44 -19.25 -12.74
CA THR A 66 -23.40 -20.33 -12.44
C THR A 66 -24.68 -20.10 -13.24
N PRO A 67 -24.79 -20.70 -14.44
CA PRO A 67 -26.01 -20.65 -15.24
C PRO A 67 -27.09 -21.57 -14.65
N VAL A 68 -28.36 -21.27 -14.95
CA VAL A 68 -29.49 -22.08 -14.49
C VAL A 68 -29.45 -23.45 -15.17
N ASN A 69 -29.56 -24.53 -14.39
CA ASN A 69 -29.57 -25.92 -14.88
C ASN A 69 -28.29 -26.35 -15.62
N GLN A 70 -27.16 -25.66 -15.42
CA GLN A 70 -25.85 -26.04 -15.97
C GLN A 70 -24.80 -26.08 -14.86
N PRO A 71 -23.69 -26.83 -15.06
CA PRO A 71 -22.56 -26.81 -14.13
C PRO A 71 -21.97 -25.40 -13.99
N THR A 72 -21.46 -25.09 -12.80
CA THR A 72 -20.68 -23.88 -12.55
C THR A 72 -19.37 -23.92 -13.32
N GLU A 73 -19.03 -22.81 -14.00
CA GLU A 73 -17.77 -22.62 -14.71
C GLU A 73 -16.89 -21.62 -13.96
N VAL A 74 -15.60 -21.93 -13.84
CA VAL A 74 -14.57 -21.02 -13.33
C VAL A 74 -13.74 -20.53 -14.50
N ARG A 75 -13.61 -19.21 -14.63
CA ARG A 75 -12.84 -18.56 -15.68
C ARG A 75 -11.75 -17.70 -15.04
N ASP A 76 -10.60 -17.72 -15.68
CA ASP A 76 -9.44 -16.91 -15.30
C ASP A 76 -9.68 -15.45 -15.68
N GLY A 77 -9.38 -14.54 -14.76
CA GLY A 77 -9.64 -13.11 -14.88
C GLY A 77 -10.91 -12.62 -14.18
N GLY A 78 -10.85 -11.38 -13.72
CA GLY A 78 -11.95 -10.60 -13.15
C GLY A 78 -12.34 -9.42 -14.04
N VAL A 79 -12.73 -8.29 -13.44
CA VAL A 79 -13.05 -7.06 -14.18
C VAL A 79 -11.81 -6.21 -14.41
N PHE A 80 -10.92 -6.16 -13.42
CA PHE A 80 -9.73 -5.30 -13.43
C PHE A 80 -8.43 -6.10 -13.52
N ALA A 81 -8.41 -7.31 -12.98
CA ALA A 81 -7.32 -8.26 -13.13
C ALA A 81 -7.68 -9.22 -14.27
N VAL A 82 -7.26 -8.90 -15.48
CA VAL A 82 -7.55 -9.67 -16.69
C VAL A 82 -6.27 -10.25 -17.27
N ARG A 83 -6.41 -11.10 -18.29
CA ARG A 83 -5.29 -11.73 -19.00
C ARG A 83 -4.17 -10.78 -19.46
N SER A 84 -4.46 -9.52 -19.73
CA SER A 84 -3.46 -8.54 -20.19
C SER A 84 -2.59 -7.94 -19.07
N ASN A 85 -3.02 -7.97 -17.81
CA ASN A 85 -2.28 -7.42 -16.66
C ASN A 85 -2.14 -8.39 -15.48
N GLU A 86 -2.73 -9.57 -15.53
CA GLU A 86 -2.52 -10.60 -14.52
C GLU A 86 -1.05 -11.05 -14.48
N GLY A 87 -0.57 -11.37 -13.28
CA GLY A 87 0.78 -11.86 -13.08
C GLY A 87 1.50 -11.24 -11.89
N THR A 88 2.79 -11.53 -11.82
CA THR A 88 3.70 -11.03 -10.79
C THR A 88 4.71 -10.08 -11.42
N TYR A 89 4.75 -8.85 -10.94
CA TYR A 89 5.68 -7.82 -11.38
C TYR A 89 6.65 -7.50 -10.26
N THR A 90 7.95 -7.54 -10.56
CA THR A 90 9.01 -7.26 -9.60
C THR A 90 9.85 -6.07 -10.07
N ARG A 91 10.27 -5.24 -9.12
CA ARG A 91 11.15 -4.11 -9.39
C ARG A 91 12.01 -3.80 -8.18
N ASP A 92 13.27 -3.45 -8.43
CA ASP A 92 14.21 -3.00 -7.41
C ASP A 92 14.51 -1.52 -7.61
N CYS A 93 14.29 -0.71 -6.57
CA CYS A 93 14.57 0.73 -6.59
C CYS A 93 15.52 1.12 -5.47
N PHE A 94 16.48 2.00 -5.76
CA PHE A 94 17.25 2.63 -4.71
C PHE A 94 16.42 3.74 -4.05
N THR A 95 16.29 3.73 -2.73
CA THR A 95 15.50 4.72 -1.99
C THR A 95 16.22 5.21 -0.74
N MET A 96 15.82 6.41 -0.29
CA MET A 96 16.25 7.02 0.94
C MET A 96 15.03 7.35 1.81
N ILE A 97 15.07 6.96 3.08
CA ILE A 97 13.98 7.11 4.03
C ILE A 97 14.47 7.98 5.19
N PRO A 98 14.30 9.32 5.12
CA PRO A 98 14.60 10.19 6.25
C PRO A 98 13.54 10.07 7.36
N GLN A 99 14.01 10.15 8.60
CA GLN A 99 13.18 10.19 9.81
C GLN A 99 13.62 11.35 10.71
N LEU A 100 12.65 12.06 11.27
CA LEU A 100 12.84 13.16 12.21
C LEU A 100 12.00 12.93 13.45
N GLY A 101 12.61 12.99 14.61
CA GLY A 101 11.92 12.99 15.91
C GLY A 101 12.32 14.23 16.70
N VAL A 102 11.35 14.89 17.32
CA VAL A 102 11.59 16.01 18.23
C VAL A 102 10.78 15.77 19.50
N GLU A 103 11.43 15.84 20.65
CA GLU A 103 10.78 15.73 21.96
C GLU A 103 11.17 16.91 22.85
N LEU A 104 10.16 17.59 23.38
CA LEU A 104 10.31 18.62 24.39
C LEU A 104 9.81 18.08 25.73
N GLY A 105 10.71 18.01 26.70
CA GLY A 105 10.43 17.61 28.07
C GLY A 105 10.56 18.78 29.04
N TYR A 106 9.74 18.75 30.09
CA TYR A 106 9.78 19.66 31.21
C TYR A 106 9.81 18.88 32.53
N GLN A 107 10.82 19.16 33.35
CA GLN A 107 10.95 18.61 34.70
C GLN A 107 10.09 19.43 35.66
N VAL A 108 8.93 18.87 36.01
CA VAL A 108 7.96 19.50 36.90
C VAL A 108 8.55 19.60 38.31
N ASN A 109 9.06 18.47 38.81
CA ASN A 109 9.73 18.30 40.10
C ASN A 109 10.95 17.37 39.95
N GLU A 110 11.73 17.15 41.00
CA GLU A 110 12.90 16.24 40.98
C GLU A 110 12.53 14.82 40.52
N ASN A 111 11.31 14.39 40.83
CA ASN A 111 10.80 13.05 40.50
C ASN A 111 9.90 13.01 39.25
N TRP A 112 9.34 14.13 38.79
CA TRP A 112 8.33 14.14 37.72
C TRP A 112 8.81 14.88 36.48
N ARG A 113 8.73 14.22 35.33
CA ARG A 113 9.01 14.80 34.01
C ARG A 113 7.82 14.61 33.09
N ALA A 114 7.31 15.69 32.52
CA ALA A 114 6.34 15.63 31.43
C ALA A 114 7.07 15.82 30.10
N TYR A 115 6.59 15.18 29.03
CA TYR A 115 7.15 15.37 27.69
C TYR A 115 6.07 15.28 26.61
N ILE A 116 6.34 15.99 25.53
CA ILE A 116 5.60 15.92 24.27
C ILE A 116 6.61 15.75 23.15
N GLY A 117 6.27 14.98 22.13
CA GLY A 117 7.09 14.90 20.94
C GLY A 117 6.30 14.64 19.67
N TYR A 118 7.06 14.67 18.59
CA TYR A 118 6.57 14.51 17.23
C TYR A 118 7.59 13.71 16.42
N ASN A 119 7.10 12.73 15.68
CA ASN A 119 7.89 11.91 14.78
C ASN A 119 7.36 12.05 13.36
N LEU A 120 8.26 12.14 12.39
CA LEU A 120 7.99 12.19 10.96
C LEU A 120 8.89 11.18 10.26
N LEU A 121 8.31 10.38 9.38
CA LEU A 121 8.99 9.46 8.48
C LEU A 121 8.53 9.75 7.06
N TYR A 122 9.48 9.83 6.13
CA TYR A 122 9.18 9.97 4.71
C TYR A 122 9.85 8.83 3.95
N TRP A 123 9.09 8.14 3.12
CA TRP A 123 9.54 7.02 2.30
C TRP A 123 9.14 7.27 0.84
N GLY A 124 10.14 7.56 0.01
CA GLY A 124 9.95 7.75 -1.43
C GLY A 124 9.86 6.43 -2.19
N GLU A 125 9.12 6.44 -3.29
CA GLU A 125 8.96 5.31 -4.21
C GLU A 125 8.43 4.05 -3.52
N VAL A 126 7.21 4.14 -3.00
CA VAL A 126 6.46 3.01 -2.46
C VAL A 126 5.41 2.58 -3.49
N ILE A 127 5.29 1.28 -3.73
CA ILE A 127 4.25 0.74 -4.60
C ILE A 127 2.98 0.48 -3.78
N HIS A 128 1.86 1.05 -4.22
CA HIS A 128 0.55 0.86 -3.60
C HIS A 128 -0.35 0.02 -4.51
N ALA A 129 -1.04 -0.95 -3.94
CA ALA A 129 -1.91 -1.86 -4.69
C ALA A 129 -3.04 -1.11 -5.42
N ALA A 130 -3.64 -0.12 -4.76
CA ALA A 130 -4.72 0.69 -5.34
C ALA A 130 -4.31 1.47 -6.58
N GLU A 131 -3.03 1.86 -6.69
CA GLU A 131 -2.51 2.59 -7.87
C GLU A 131 -2.19 1.67 -9.05
N GLN A 132 -2.24 0.35 -8.83
CA GLN A 132 -2.06 -0.65 -9.90
C GLN A 132 -3.36 -1.02 -10.59
N ILE A 133 -4.50 -0.56 -10.07
CA ILE A 133 -5.80 -0.77 -10.67
C ILE A 133 -5.99 0.25 -11.80
N ASP A 134 -5.91 -0.23 -13.04
CA ASP A 134 -6.30 0.56 -14.20
C ASP A 134 -7.81 0.46 -14.41
N LEU A 135 -8.50 1.60 -14.33
CA LEU A 135 -9.95 1.68 -14.48
C LEU A 135 -10.38 1.68 -15.96
N ASN A 136 -9.45 1.76 -16.90
CA ASN A 136 -9.73 1.65 -18.32
C ASN A 136 -9.88 0.18 -18.72
N VAL A 137 -11.08 -0.36 -18.51
CA VAL A 137 -11.41 -1.75 -18.80
C VAL A 137 -12.00 -1.89 -20.21
N ASP A 138 -11.41 -2.77 -21.02
CA ASP A 138 -12.02 -3.24 -22.26
C ASP A 138 -12.94 -4.44 -21.94
N PRO A 139 -14.27 -4.35 -22.14
CA PRO A 139 -15.19 -5.46 -21.87
C PRO A 139 -14.88 -6.74 -22.64
N ARG A 140 -14.09 -6.66 -23.73
CA ARG A 140 -13.62 -7.83 -24.50
C ARG A 140 -12.52 -8.63 -23.81
N ASN A 141 -11.91 -8.10 -22.75
CA ASN A 141 -10.96 -8.84 -21.91
C ASN A 141 -11.62 -9.52 -20.71
N ILE A 142 -12.87 -9.18 -20.41
CA ILE A 142 -13.62 -9.83 -19.34
C ILE A 142 -13.99 -11.23 -19.82
N PRO A 143 -13.92 -12.28 -18.98
CA PRO A 143 -13.99 -13.69 -19.41
C PRO A 143 -15.31 -14.16 -20.06
N VAL A 144 -16.20 -13.25 -20.44
CA VAL A 144 -17.47 -13.51 -21.14
C VAL A 144 -17.37 -13.25 -22.65
N VAL A 145 -16.36 -12.52 -23.12
CA VAL A 145 -16.21 -12.12 -24.54
C VAL A 145 -14.83 -12.57 -25.04
N GLN A 146 -14.77 -13.45 -26.04
CA GLN A 146 -13.53 -13.83 -26.73
C GLN A 146 -13.49 -13.16 -28.11
N ASP A 147 -12.92 -11.97 -28.19
CA ASP A 147 -12.62 -11.25 -29.43
C ASP A 147 -11.15 -10.76 -29.33
N PRO A 148 -10.43 -10.38 -30.41
CA PRO A 148 -9.03 -9.96 -30.28
C PRO A 148 -8.99 -8.69 -29.44
N ALA A 149 -8.59 -8.87 -28.19
CA ALA A 149 -8.74 -7.85 -27.19
C ALA A 149 -7.59 -6.86 -27.24
N THR A 150 -7.88 -5.59 -26.94
CA THR A 150 -6.81 -4.60 -26.75
C THR A 150 -6.09 -4.89 -25.43
N PRO A 151 -4.82 -4.52 -25.24
CA PRO A 151 -4.07 -4.87 -24.03
C PRO A 151 -4.45 -3.98 -22.83
N PHE A 152 -5.74 -3.82 -22.54
CA PHE A 152 -6.27 -2.99 -21.46
C PHE A 152 -7.25 -3.77 -20.57
N PRO A 153 -7.14 -3.68 -19.24
CA PRO A 153 -6.15 -2.91 -18.48
C PRO A 153 -4.72 -3.46 -18.61
N ALA A 154 -3.73 -2.57 -18.51
CA ALA A 154 -2.30 -2.91 -18.47
C ALA A 154 -1.74 -2.61 -17.08
N PHE A 155 -0.67 -3.31 -16.68
CA PHE A 155 0.02 -3.00 -15.43
C PHE A 155 0.67 -1.59 -15.50
N PRO A 156 0.26 -0.62 -14.65
CA PRO A 156 0.73 0.75 -14.76
C PRO A 156 2.08 0.99 -14.09
N GLY A 157 2.51 0.15 -13.14
CA GLY A 157 3.81 0.24 -12.47
C GLY A 157 4.06 1.55 -11.72
N LYS A 158 2.98 2.23 -11.29
CA LYS A 158 3.05 3.53 -10.60
C LYS A 158 3.59 3.37 -9.19
N THR A 159 4.40 4.33 -8.77
CA THR A 159 4.88 4.44 -7.39
C THR A 159 4.56 5.84 -6.88
N SER A 160 4.36 5.97 -5.57
CA SER A 160 4.08 7.25 -4.94
C SER A 160 4.84 7.37 -3.61
N SER A 161 4.76 8.54 -2.97
CA SER A 161 5.51 8.80 -1.74
C SER A 161 4.63 8.53 -0.53
N PHE A 162 5.17 7.77 0.43
CA PHE A 162 4.53 7.53 1.72
C PHE A 162 5.14 8.42 2.79
N TRP A 163 4.32 8.98 3.67
CA TRP A 163 4.78 9.71 4.84
C TRP A 163 3.93 9.35 6.06
N ALA A 164 4.59 9.23 7.20
CA ALA A 164 3.94 8.92 8.47
C ALA A 164 4.34 9.96 9.51
N GLN A 165 3.35 10.40 10.30
CA GLN A 165 3.55 11.33 11.40
C GLN A 165 2.94 10.75 12.67
N GLY A 166 3.54 11.05 13.82
CA GLY A 166 3.04 10.58 15.12
C GLY A 166 3.34 11.57 16.23
N PHE A 167 2.40 11.73 17.14
CA PHE A 167 2.56 12.51 18.36
C PHE A 167 2.69 11.58 19.56
N ASN A 168 3.60 11.90 20.48
CA ASN A 168 3.73 11.23 21.77
C ASN A 168 3.56 12.25 22.90
N LEU A 169 2.85 11.86 23.95
CA LEU A 169 2.71 12.64 25.16
C LEU A 169 2.85 11.68 26.33
N GLY A 170 3.64 12.06 27.32
CA GLY A 170 3.94 11.17 28.43
C GLY A 170 4.40 11.89 29.67
N LEU A 171 4.36 11.15 30.77
CA LEU A 171 4.69 11.64 32.08
C LEU A 171 5.46 10.53 32.82
N GLU A 172 6.67 10.86 33.25
CA GLU A 172 7.68 9.95 33.77
C GLU A 172 7.91 10.25 35.25
N LEU A 173 7.90 9.20 36.08
CA LEU A 173 8.19 9.26 37.51
C LEU A 173 9.52 8.55 37.78
N ARG A 174 10.47 9.23 38.42
CA ARG A 174 11.75 8.67 38.86
C ARG A 174 11.79 8.60 40.39
N PHE A 175 12.01 7.39 40.91
CA PHE A 175 12.13 7.08 42.34
C PHE A 175 13.60 7.03 42.77
#